data_AF-A0A9Q9AQM0-F1
#
_entry.id   AF-A0A9Q9AQM0-F1
#
_cell.length_a   1.000
_cell.length_b   1.000
_cell.length_c   1.000
_cell.angle_alpha   90.00
_cell.angle_beta   90.00
_cell.angle_gamma   90.00
#
_symmetry.space_group_name_H-M   'P 1'
#
loop_
_entity.id
_entity.type
_entity.pdbx_description
1 polymer ?
#
loop_
_entity_poly.entity_id
_entity_poly.type
_entity_poly.pdbx_seq_one_letter_code
_entity_poly.pdbx_strand_id
1 'polypeptide(L)'
;MPAPTVPSSVDPNQAASTTTNGAPVANGSASNGKADFDKPAKVEPAGINCRACTRHHPVGSCPIKIAGVEFCNLCGMAHYGHARVCPHIQSETQVRAMLEALKYSNEPEHLVNEARRYLRGLKGNLVQLKKRKEEQQHAQREAAFAAQRQQHTYSQTGYSVPAWGGNS
;
A
#
# COMPACT_ATOMS: atom_id res chain seq x y z
N MET A 1 3.41 11.71 54.64
CA MET A 1 2.90 11.52 53.27
C MET A 1 3.37 10.14 52.80
N PRO A 2 2.52 9.10 52.76
CA PRO A 2 2.92 7.78 52.29
C PRO A 2 3.05 7.74 50.75
N ALA A 3 3.99 6.93 50.26
CA ALA A 3 4.30 6.74 48.84
C ALA A 3 3.23 5.88 48.12
N PRO A 4 3.03 6.06 46.80
CA PRO A 4 2.11 5.21 46.03
C PRO A 4 2.74 3.84 45.69
N THR A 5 1.99 2.78 45.99
CA THR A 5 2.26 1.39 45.60
C THR A 5 1.87 1.14 44.15
N VAL A 6 2.77 0.52 43.37
CA VAL A 6 2.48 -0.05 42.04
C VAL A 6 2.26 -1.57 42.16
N PRO A 7 1.27 -2.16 41.46
CA PRO A 7 1.19 -3.61 41.33
C PRO A 7 2.00 -4.14 40.14
N SER A 8 2.71 -5.22 40.43
CA SER A 8 3.57 -6.03 39.58
C SER A 8 2.82 -6.91 38.57
N SER A 9 3.48 -7.10 37.41
CA SER A 9 3.62 -8.33 36.62
C SER A 9 2.39 -8.98 35.97
N VAL A 10 2.31 -8.85 34.64
CA VAL A 10 1.63 -9.79 33.74
C VAL A 10 2.68 -10.57 32.96
N ASP A 11 2.70 -11.90 33.16
CA ASP A 11 3.54 -12.86 32.44
C ASP A 11 3.04 -13.11 31.00
N PRO A 12 3.91 -13.06 29.97
CA PRO A 12 3.58 -13.41 28.59
C PRO A 12 4.04 -14.83 28.29
N ASN A 13 3.27 -15.85 28.71
CA ASN A 13 3.58 -17.22 28.29
C ASN A 13 2.35 -18.14 28.28
N GLN A 14 1.52 -18.01 27.25
CA GLN A 14 0.65 -19.09 26.78
C GLN A 14 0.74 -19.19 25.26
N ALA A 15 1.72 -19.98 24.82
CA ALA A 15 1.78 -20.61 23.50
C ALA A 15 0.80 -21.81 23.49
N ALA A 16 -0.09 -21.92 22.50
CA ALA A 16 0.07 -22.67 21.26
C ALA A 16 0.04 -24.21 21.41
N SER A 17 -1.14 -24.77 21.10
CA SER A 17 -1.44 -26.15 20.64
C SER A 17 -2.70 -25.97 19.78
N THR A 18 -2.91 -26.49 18.57
CA THR A 18 -2.57 -27.79 18.00
C THR A 18 -2.74 -27.73 16.46
N THR A 19 -1.79 -28.32 15.75
CA THR A 19 -1.79 -28.73 14.34
C THR A 19 -2.99 -29.60 13.95
N THR A 20 -3.63 -29.37 12.79
CA THR A 20 -4.05 -30.45 11.87
C THR A 20 -4.02 -29.97 10.40
N ASN A 21 -3.52 -30.84 9.52
CA ASN A 21 -3.30 -30.65 8.09
C ASN A 21 -4.49 -31.18 7.26
N GLY A 22 -4.76 -30.55 6.11
CA GLY A 22 -4.81 -31.25 4.82
C GLY A 22 -6.12 -31.89 4.28
N ALA A 23 -6.68 -31.22 3.27
CA ALA A 23 -7.30 -31.75 2.02
C ALA A 23 -8.75 -32.31 2.05
N PRO A 24 -9.39 -32.53 0.88
CA PRO A 24 -10.22 -31.57 0.15
C PRO A 24 -11.69 -31.98 0.13
N VAL A 25 -12.63 -31.04 0.25
CA VAL A 25 -14.06 -31.35 0.18
C VAL A 25 -14.51 -31.42 -1.28
N ALA A 26 -14.81 -32.64 -1.73
CA ALA A 26 -15.41 -32.94 -3.01
C ALA A 26 -16.83 -32.37 -3.11
N ASN A 27 -17.11 -31.73 -4.25
CA ASN A 27 -18.46 -31.43 -4.71
C ASN A 27 -19.19 -32.76 -5.01
N GLY A 28 -20.29 -33.02 -4.32
CA GLY A 28 -21.16 -34.17 -4.54
C GLY A 28 -22.62 -33.78 -4.31
N SER A 29 -23.33 -33.59 -5.41
CA SER A 29 -24.73 -33.21 -5.52
C SER A 29 -25.68 -34.19 -4.81
N ALA A 30 -26.58 -33.65 -3.98
CA ALA A 30 -27.81 -34.33 -3.57
C ALA A 30 -28.98 -33.37 -3.76
N SER A 31 -29.68 -33.53 -4.88
CA SER A 31 -30.97 -32.92 -5.15
C SER A 31 -32.02 -33.51 -4.22
N ASN A 32 -32.64 -32.67 -3.38
CA ASN A 32 -33.99 -32.95 -2.91
C ASN A 32 -34.79 -31.64 -2.92
N GLY A 33 -35.76 -31.60 -3.83
CA GLY A 33 -36.67 -30.49 -4.00
C GLY A 33 -37.59 -30.35 -2.79
N LYS A 34 -37.54 -29.18 -2.17
CA LYS A 34 -38.67 -28.60 -1.45
C LYS A 34 -38.78 -27.14 -1.89
N ALA A 35 -39.82 -26.87 -2.66
CA ALA A 35 -40.18 -25.52 -3.08
C ALA A 35 -40.77 -24.81 -1.86
N ASP A 36 -39.92 -24.12 -1.10
CA ASP A 36 -40.32 -23.21 -0.04
C ASP A 36 -40.08 -21.77 -0.52
N PHE A 37 -41.18 -21.18 -0.98
CA PHE A 37 -41.61 -19.78 -0.80
C PHE A 37 -40.54 -18.67 -0.81
N ASP A 38 -40.58 -17.82 -1.84
CA ASP A 38 -39.92 -16.53 -2.04
C ASP A 38 -39.22 -15.93 -0.80
N LYS A 39 -37.97 -16.35 -0.56
CA LYS A 39 -37.06 -15.59 0.28
C LYS A 39 -36.38 -14.56 -0.62
N PRO A 40 -36.58 -13.24 -0.41
CA PRO A 40 -35.91 -12.25 -1.24
C PRO A 40 -34.41 -12.49 -1.09
N ALA A 41 -33.77 -12.92 -2.18
CA ALA A 41 -32.33 -13.02 -2.25
C ALA A 41 -31.78 -11.67 -1.81
N LYS A 42 -31.04 -11.63 -0.71
CA LYS A 42 -30.34 -10.41 -0.30
C LYS A 42 -29.41 -10.07 -1.45
N VAL A 43 -29.80 -9.06 -2.24
CA VAL A 43 -28.95 -8.47 -3.25
C VAL A 43 -27.89 -7.72 -2.45
N GLU A 44 -26.82 -8.43 -2.10
CA GLU A 44 -25.66 -7.80 -1.50
C GLU A 44 -25.16 -6.76 -2.50
N PRO A 45 -24.95 -5.50 -2.08
CA PRO A 45 -24.58 -4.43 -2.98
C PRO A 45 -23.26 -4.80 -3.67
N ALA A 46 -23.24 -4.72 -5.00
CA ALA A 46 -22.04 -5.01 -5.78
C ALA A 46 -20.86 -4.19 -5.24
N GLY A 47 -19.84 -4.88 -4.75
CA GLY A 47 -18.65 -4.25 -4.22
C GLY A 47 -17.75 -3.71 -5.33
N ILE A 48 -16.93 -2.72 -4.98
CA ILE A 48 -15.94 -2.14 -5.88
C ILE A 48 -14.53 -2.26 -5.28
N ASN A 49 -13.52 -2.38 -6.13
CA ASN A 49 -12.13 -2.20 -5.72
C ASN A 49 -11.84 -0.71 -5.59
N CYS A 50 -11.77 -0.22 -4.36
CA CYS A 50 -11.62 1.22 -4.11
C CYS A 50 -10.19 1.70 -4.38
N ARG A 51 -10.05 2.72 -5.24
CA ARG A 51 -8.75 3.34 -5.53
C ARG A 51 -8.16 4.14 -4.36
N ALA A 52 -9.00 4.55 -3.40
CA ALA A 52 -8.56 5.36 -2.27
C ALA A 52 -7.94 4.51 -1.15
N CYS A 53 -8.60 3.41 -0.77
CA CYS A 53 -8.16 2.56 0.34
C CYS A 53 -7.59 1.20 -0.11
N THR A 54 -7.56 0.97 -1.42
CA THR A 54 -7.09 -0.26 -2.09
C THR A 54 -7.76 -1.55 -1.58
N ARG A 55 -8.97 -1.44 -1.01
CA ARG A 55 -9.77 -2.56 -0.48
C ARG A 55 -11.09 -2.69 -1.24
N HIS A 56 -11.65 -3.89 -1.26
CA HIS A 56 -12.95 -4.18 -1.82
C HIS A 56 -14.07 -3.89 -0.80
N HIS A 57 -15.02 -3.02 -1.15
CA HIS A 57 -16.17 -2.67 -0.30
C HIS A 57 -17.30 -2.07 -1.15
N PRO A 58 -18.56 -1.98 -0.65
CA PRO A 58 -19.64 -1.36 -1.41
C PRO A 58 -19.41 0.15 -1.64
N VAL A 59 -20.11 0.69 -2.64
CA VAL A 59 -20.00 2.13 -2.97
C VAL A 59 -20.48 2.96 -1.78
N GLY A 60 -19.73 4.03 -1.47
CA GLY A 60 -20.05 4.91 -0.34
C GLY A 60 -19.52 4.44 1.02
N SER A 61 -19.15 3.18 1.18
CA SER A 61 -18.70 2.62 2.47
C SER A 61 -17.17 2.62 2.65
N CYS A 62 -16.45 3.53 2.01
CA CYS A 62 -15.00 3.55 2.10
C CYS A 62 -14.57 3.88 3.53
N PRO A 63 -13.76 3.03 4.20
CA PRO A 63 -13.38 3.26 5.59
C PRO A 63 -12.60 4.57 5.76
N ILE A 64 -11.82 4.98 4.75
CA ILE A 64 -11.11 6.27 4.76
C ILE A 64 -12.09 7.44 4.71
N LYS A 65 -13.14 7.33 3.88
CA LYS A 65 -14.15 8.38 3.75
C LYS A 65 -14.98 8.51 5.03
N ILE A 66 -15.36 7.38 5.63
CA ILE A 66 -16.14 7.35 6.88
C ILE A 66 -15.32 7.86 8.06
N ALA A 67 -14.04 7.48 8.16
CA ALA A 67 -13.13 7.95 9.21
C ALA A 67 -12.92 9.48 9.15
N GLY A 68 -13.10 10.09 7.98
CA GLY A 68 -12.96 11.53 7.79
C GLY A 68 -11.50 11.97 7.65
N VAL A 69 -11.32 13.29 7.67
CA VAL A 69 -9.99 13.92 7.61
C VAL A 69 -9.54 14.30 9.01
N GLU A 70 -8.25 14.12 9.28
CA GLU A 70 -7.63 14.53 10.54
C GLU A 70 -6.66 15.68 10.28
N PHE A 71 -6.61 16.65 11.19
CA PHE A 71 -5.64 17.74 11.14
C PHE A 71 -4.31 17.27 11.70
N CYS A 72 -3.26 17.41 10.90
CA CYS A 72 -1.93 17.02 11.32
C CYS A 72 -1.28 18.11 12.19
N ASN A 73 -0.87 17.76 13.41
CA ASN A 73 -0.16 18.69 14.30
C ASN A 73 1.24 19.09 13.79
N LEU A 74 1.78 18.40 12.77
CA LEU A 74 3.07 18.72 12.20
C LEU A 74 2.97 19.76 11.07
N CYS A 75 2.02 19.61 10.14
CA CYS A 75 1.89 20.49 8.97
C CYS A 75 0.67 21.43 9.00
N GLY A 76 -0.24 21.27 9.97
CA GLY A 76 -1.45 22.09 10.10
C GLY A 76 -2.54 21.82 9.05
N MET A 77 -2.32 20.89 8.12
CA MET A 77 -3.27 20.56 7.05
C MET A 77 -4.04 19.27 7.35
N ALA A 78 -5.26 19.21 6.82
CA ALA A 78 -6.11 18.02 6.91
C ALA A 78 -5.66 16.95 5.92
N HIS A 79 -5.50 15.71 6.38
CA HIS A 79 -5.17 14.57 5.52
C HIS A 79 -5.78 13.26 6.04
N TYR A 80 -6.00 12.30 5.15
CA TYR A 80 -6.57 10.99 5.53
C TYR A 80 -5.53 10.08 6.19
N GLY A 81 -5.87 9.46 7.33
CA GLY A 81 -5.00 8.58 8.14
C GLY A 81 -4.65 7.22 7.53
N HIS A 82 -4.60 7.09 6.19
CA HIS A 82 -4.36 5.80 5.52
C HIS A 82 -2.88 5.51 5.24
N ALA A 83 -2.02 6.53 5.23
CA ALA A 83 -0.59 6.39 4.97
C ALA A 83 0.20 7.59 5.53
N ARG A 84 1.51 7.59 5.31
CA ARG A 84 2.40 8.72 5.61
C ARG A 84 2.19 9.87 4.62
N VAL A 85 1.01 10.50 4.64
CA VAL A 85 0.62 11.50 3.64
C VAL A 85 1.10 12.91 3.97
N CYS A 86 1.54 13.17 5.20
CA CYS A 86 2.01 14.48 5.60
C CYS A 86 3.23 14.92 4.74
N PRO A 87 3.21 16.12 4.12
CA PRO A 87 4.31 16.59 3.28
C PRO A 87 5.65 16.66 4.03
N HIS A 88 5.59 16.89 5.34
CA HIS A 88 6.78 17.03 6.17
C HIS A 88 7.51 15.70 6.41
N ILE A 89 6.78 14.58 6.47
CA ILE A 89 7.36 13.24 6.62
C ILE A 89 7.72 12.60 5.26
N GLN A 90 7.27 13.18 4.15
CA GLN A 90 7.64 12.76 2.80
C GLN A 90 8.92 13.45 2.29
N SER A 91 9.38 14.51 2.95
CA SER A 91 10.59 15.25 2.59
C SER A 91 11.80 14.78 3.40
N GLU A 92 12.80 14.22 2.72
CA GLU A 92 14.02 13.74 3.37
C GLU A 92 14.80 14.86 4.09
N THR A 93 14.86 16.05 3.48
CA THR A 93 15.49 17.24 4.08
C THR A 93 14.77 17.65 5.35
N GLN A 94 13.44 17.60 5.34
CA GLN A 94 12.66 17.96 6.51
C GLN A 94 12.79 16.92 7.62
N VAL A 95 12.81 15.63 7.29
CA VAL A 95 13.06 14.57 8.28
C VAL A 95 14.44 14.74 8.94
N ARG A 96 15.46 15.20 8.20
CA ARG A 96 16.75 15.57 8.81
C ARG A 96 16.63 16.73 9.80
N ALA A 97 15.91 17.79 9.44
CA ALA A 97 15.68 18.92 10.33
C ALA A 97 14.90 18.51 11.59
N MET A 98 13.92 17.61 11.47
CA MET A 98 13.20 17.06 12.64
C MET A 98 14.13 16.25 13.55
N LEU A 99 15.02 15.43 12.99
CA LEU A 99 16.02 14.69 13.78
C LEU A 99 16.99 15.62 14.53
N GLU A 100 17.30 16.77 13.94
CA GLU A 100 18.11 17.80 14.59
C GLU A 100 17.33 18.51 15.71
N ALA A 101 16.08 18.87 15.48
CA ALA A 101 15.20 19.46 16.48
C ALA A 101 15.02 18.56 17.72
N LEU A 102 14.94 17.23 17.54
CA LEU A 102 14.86 16.26 18.64
C LEU A 102 16.06 16.29 19.60
N LYS A 103 17.20 16.90 19.23
CA LYS A 103 18.35 17.05 20.15
C LYS A 103 18.07 18.07 21.25
N TYR A 104 17.17 19.01 20.99
CA TYR A 104 16.83 20.13 21.87
C TYR A 104 15.43 19.96 22.50
N SER A 105 14.81 18.78 22.36
CA SER A 105 13.51 18.49 22.97
C SER A 105 13.66 18.28 24.48
N ASN A 106 12.75 18.87 25.25
CA ASN A 106 12.65 18.69 26.70
C ASN A 106 11.69 17.54 27.09
N GLU A 107 11.27 16.72 26.12
CA GLU A 107 10.43 15.54 26.35
C GLU A 107 11.21 14.40 27.01
N PRO A 108 10.52 13.45 27.70
CA PRO A 108 11.19 12.33 28.34
C PRO A 108 11.94 11.46 27.32
N GLU A 109 13.11 10.95 27.74
CA GLU A 109 14.08 10.33 26.84
C GLU A 109 13.51 9.16 26.02
N HIS A 110 12.60 8.37 26.62
CA HIS A 110 11.97 7.24 25.93
C HIS A 110 11.16 7.68 24.70
N LEU A 111 10.42 8.79 24.78
CA LEU A 111 9.67 9.35 23.65
C LEU A 111 10.61 9.90 22.57
N VAL A 112 11.67 10.61 22.99
CA VAL A 112 12.67 11.16 22.06
C VAL A 112 13.40 10.03 21.33
N ASN A 113 13.75 8.96 22.02
CA ASN A 113 14.41 7.79 21.43
C ASN A 113 13.50 7.04 20.45
N GLU A 114 12.23 6.88 20.78
CA GLU A 114 11.23 6.28 19.89
C GLU A 114 11.03 7.14 18.63
N ALA A 115 10.83 8.44 18.79
CA ALA A 115 10.70 9.38 17.68
C ALA A 115 11.95 9.37 16.78
N ARG A 116 13.14 9.35 17.39
CA ARG A 116 14.41 9.28 16.65
C ARG A 116 14.57 7.97 15.89
N ARG A 117 14.19 6.84 16.48
CA ARG A 117 14.17 5.53 15.82
C ARG A 117 13.24 5.56 14.61
N TYR A 118 12.02 6.08 14.79
CA TYR A 118 11.04 6.20 13.72
C TYR A 118 11.54 7.06 12.55
N LEU A 119 12.03 8.28 12.84
CA LEU A 119 12.50 9.22 11.82
C LEU A 119 13.75 8.71 11.07
N ARG A 120 14.65 7.95 11.73
CA ARG A 120 15.78 7.30 11.06
C ARG A 120 15.30 6.22 10.07
N GLY A 121 14.36 5.38 10.49
CA GLY A 121 13.76 4.37 9.61
C GLY A 121 13.04 5.00 8.42
N LEU A 122 12.29 6.09 8.67
CA LEU A 122 11.61 6.85 7.63
C LEU A 122 12.58 7.46 6.62
N LYS A 123 13.66 8.11 7.07
CA LYS A 123 14.71 8.63 6.19
C LYS A 123 15.30 7.52 5.30
N GLY A 124 15.59 6.35 5.87
CA GLY A 124 16.09 5.21 5.10
C GLY A 124 15.10 4.77 4.01
N ASN A 125 13.81 4.69 4.34
CA ASN A 125 12.76 4.35 3.38
C ASN A 125 12.66 5.37 2.24
N LEU A 126 12.72 6.68 2.54
CA LEU A 126 12.67 7.74 1.53
C LEU A 126 13.85 7.66 0.55
N VAL A 127 15.07 7.44 1.07
CA VAL A 127 16.27 7.29 0.24
C VAL A 127 16.15 6.06 -0.67
N GLN A 128 15.71 4.92 -0.13
CA GLN A 128 15.51 3.70 -0.91
C GLN A 128 14.44 3.88 -1.99
N LEU A 129 13.34 4.56 -1.66
CA LEU A 129 12.26 4.85 -2.61
C LEU A 129 12.75 5.76 -3.74
N LYS A 130 13.53 6.79 -3.40
CA LYS A 130 14.13 7.71 -4.37
C LYS A 130 15.08 6.96 -5.31
N LYS A 131 15.99 6.15 -4.78
CA LYS A 131 16.91 5.32 -5.57
C LYS A 131 16.16 4.38 -6.52
N ARG A 132 15.16 3.65 -6.01
CA ARG A 132 14.32 2.76 -6.83
C ARG A 132 13.59 3.51 -7.94
N LYS A 133 13.09 4.71 -7.65
CA LYS A 133 12.40 5.54 -8.64
C LYS A 133 13.35 6.01 -9.74
N GLU A 134 14.57 6.41 -9.39
CA GLU A 134 15.61 6.82 -10.35
C GLU A 134 16.03 5.65 -11.25
N GLU A 135 16.27 4.46 -10.67
CA GLU A 135 16.56 3.23 -11.42
C GLU A 135 15.42 2.86 -12.39
N GLN A 136 14.17 2.93 -11.93
CA GLN A 136 13.00 2.67 -12.77
C GLN A 136 12.88 3.69 -13.90
N GLN A 137 13.11 4.98 -13.63
CA GLN A 137 13.06 6.02 -14.66
C GLN A 137 14.18 5.85 -15.70
N HIS A 138 15.38 5.46 -15.27
CA HIS A 138 16.47 5.15 -16.17
C HIS A 138 16.12 3.97 -17.08
N ALA A 139 15.67 2.85 -16.50
CA ALA A 139 15.25 1.68 -17.26
C ALA A 139 14.10 1.99 -18.24
N GLN A 140 13.13 2.82 -17.82
CA GLN A 140 12.05 3.27 -18.70
C GLN A 140 12.56 4.12 -19.88
N ARG A 141 13.53 5.02 -19.63
CA ARG A 141 14.14 5.84 -20.68
C ARG A 141 14.93 4.99 -21.67
N GLU A 142 15.68 4.02 -21.19
CA GLU A 142 16.42 3.07 -22.04
C GLU A 142 15.47 2.20 -22.87
N ALA A 143 14.41 1.67 -22.26
CA ALA A 143 13.39 0.90 -22.96
C ALA A 143 12.66 1.73 -24.03
N ALA A 144 12.33 2.99 -23.73
CA ALA A 144 11.71 3.89 -24.69
C ALA A 144 12.63 4.19 -25.88
N PHE A 145 13.92 4.44 -25.62
CA PHE A 145 14.91 4.65 -26.69
C PHE A 145 15.11 3.39 -27.55
N ALA A 146 15.18 2.20 -26.93
CA ALA A 146 15.29 0.94 -27.64
C ALA A 146 14.06 0.67 -28.53
N ALA A 147 12.85 0.92 -28.02
CA ALA A 147 11.61 0.79 -28.78
C ALA A 147 11.57 1.75 -29.99
N GLN A 148 12.00 3.00 -29.80
CA GLN A 148 12.07 3.98 -30.89
C GLN A 148 13.09 3.54 -31.96
N ARG A 149 14.25 3.01 -31.55
CA ARG A 149 15.26 2.49 -32.50
C ARG A 149 14.72 1.32 -33.31
N GLN A 150 13.98 0.40 -32.68
CA GLN A 150 13.33 -0.72 -33.36
C GLN A 150 12.26 -0.26 -34.37
N GLN A 151 11.47 0.76 -34.02
CA GLN A 151 10.48 1.33 -34.96
C GLN A 151 11.15 1.96 -36.18
N HIS A 152 12.23 2.73 -35.99
CA HIS A 152 12.99 3.30 -37.12
C HIS A 152 13.57 2.20 -38.02
N THR A 153 14.17 1.15 -37.45
CA THR A 153 14.69 0.03 -38.25
C THR A 153 13.59 -0.67 -39.04
N TYR A 154 12.42 -0.90 -38.42
CA TYR A 154 11.28 -1.55 -39.08
C TYR A 154 10.72 -0.70 -40.23
N SER A 155 10.67 0.63 -40.07
CA SER A 155 10.21 1.54 -41.13
C SER A 155 11.20 1.68 -42.30
N GLN A 156 12.50 1.49 -42.06
CA GLN A 156 13.53 1.63 -43.08
C GLN A 156 13.78 0.33 -43.87
N THR A 157 13.58 -0.85 -43.27
CA THR A 157 13.56 -2.13 -44.00
C THR A 157 12.24 -2.37 -44.75
N GLY A 158 11.52 -1.30 -45.07
CA GLY A 158 10.34 -1.29 -45.92
C GLY A 158 10.51 -2.21 -47.11
N TYR A 159 9.71 -3.26 -47.07
CA TYR A 159 9.48 -4.28 -48.09
C TYR A 159 9.53 -3.69 -49.50
N SER A 160 10.60 -3.95 -50.25
CA SER A 160 10.55 -3.90 -51.70
C SER A 160 9.67 -5.06 -52.15
N VAL A 161 8.36 -4.83 -52.26
CA VAL A 161 7.43 -5.82 -52.82
C VAL A 161 7.90 -6.05 -54.26
N PRO A 162 8.35 -7.26 -54.65
CA PRO A 162 8.74 -7.49 -56.04
C PRO A 162 7.47 -7.44 -56.89
N ALA A 163 7.46 -6.62 -57.94
CA ALA A 163 6.39 -6.58 -58.92
C ALA A 163 6.43 -7.85 -59.77
N TRP A 164 5.74 -8.91 -59.33
CA TRP A 164 5.49 -10.08 -60.18
C TRP A 164 4.34 -9.74 -61.12
N GLY A 165 4.68 -9.58 -62.40
CA GLY A 165 3.78 -9.22 -63.48
C GLY A 165 2.75 -10.30 -63.80
N GLY A 166 1.52 -9.86 -64.07
CA GLY A 166 0.47 -10.67 -64.70
C GLY A 166 0.38 -10.31 -66.18
N ASN A 167 0.91 -11.19 -67.04
CA ASN A 167 0.55 -11.23 -68.45
C ASN A 167 -0.84 -11.86 -68.59
N SER A 168 -1.73 -11.23 -69.35
CA SER A 168 -2.87 -11.87 -70.02
C SER A 168 -3.15 -11.12 -71.31
#